data_AF-A0A7Y3FLI6-F1
#
_entry.id   AF-A0A7Y3FLI6-F1
#
_cell.length_a   1.000
_cell.length_b   1.000
_cell.length_c   1.000
_cell.angle_alpha   90.00
_cell.angle_beta   90.00
_cell.angle_gamma   90.00
#
_symmetry.space_group_name_H-M   'P 1'
#
loop_
_entity.id
_entity.type
_entity.pdbx_description
1 polymer ?
#
loop_
_entity_poly.entity_id
_entity_poly.type
_entity_poly.pdbx_seq_one_letter_code
_entity_poly.pdbx_strand_id
1 'polypeptide(L)'
;MDPKRARQMRSVTEAFHAFVYFSPAVLAEYERVGITHPRMAYFGPRSAPLGEVPASVVAASFYNFNPVKVAEHIPRVWSLIPPEDLVSIRLRAVSEHLPAALGLSADASRVGEAVELARWAAESCRFEGRPLAAAHAEVQPPDDPLTALWHYVSVLREHRGDGHIFALQVHDVDAKECLIFRRPDAETSERYRRSRGWQEDE
;
A
#
# COMPACT_ATOMS: atom_id res chain seq x y z
N MET A 1 -4.27 15.70 -17.02
CA MET A 1 -3.39 15.94 -15.86
C MET A 1 -1.97 16.14 -16.37
N ASP A 2 -1.26 17.17 -15.93
CA ASP A 2 0.16 17.36 -16.28
C ASP A 2 1.01 16.22 -15.67
N PRO A 3 1.74 15.41 -16.49
CA PRO A 3 2.58 14.33 -15.99
C PRO A 3 3.63 14.77 -14.96
N LYS A 4 4.10 16.02 -15.03
CA LYS A 4 5.06 16.56 -14.05
C LYS A 4 4.40 16.74 -12.68
N ARG A 5 3.21 17.33 -12.62
CA ARG A 5 2.42 17.45 -11.39
C ARG A 5 2.06 16.08 -10.81
N ALA A 6 1.67 15.12 -11.65
CA ALA A 6 1.37 13.75 -11.21
C ALA A 6 2.58 13.10 -10.52
N ARG A 7 3.79 13.26 -11.09
CA ARG A 7 5.04 12.75 -10.51
C ARG A 7 5.41 13.46 -9.21
N GLN A 8 5.23 14.78 -9.14
CA GLN A 8 5.47 15.55 -7.91
C GLN A 8 4.55 15.09 -6.79
N MET A 9 3.24 14.98 -7.07
CA MET A 9 2.27 14.49 -6.11
C MET A 9 2.64 13.09 -5.61
N ARG A 10 2.98 12.17 -6.53
CA ARG A 10 3.44 10.82 -6.16
C ARG A 10 4.63 10.86 -5.20
N SER A 11 5.61 11.73 -5.42
CA SER A 11 6.80 11.80 -4.56
C SER A 11 6.46 12.29 -3.16
N VAL A 12 5.61 13.30 -3.04
CA VAL A 12 5.16 13.84 -1.74
C VAL A 12 4.33 12.80 -0.98
N THR A 13 3.33 12.22 -1.64
CA THR A 13 2.45 11.22 -1.01
C THR A 13 3.22 9.96 -0.62
N GLU A 14 4.19 9.52 -1.42
CA GLU A 14 5.00 8.34 -1.08
C GLU A 14 5.92 8.61 0.12
N ALA A 15 6.55 9.79 0.19
CA ALA A 15 7.39 10.16 1.33
C ALA A 15 6.60 10.17 2.65
N PHE A 16 5.35 10.64 2.60
CA PHE A 16 4.44 10.64 3.74
C PHE A 16 3.93 9.25 4.10
N HIS A 17 3.52 8.44 3.11
CA HIS A 17 2.84 7.17 3.35
C HIS A 17 3.80 6.00 3.62
N ALA A 18 4.94 5.93 2.94
CA ALA A 18 5.75 4.71 2.82
C ALA A 18 6.34 4.20 4.13
N PHE A 19 6.43 5.04 5.17
CA PHE A 19 6.97 4.67 6.48
C PHE A 19 6.27 3.42 7.07
N VAL A 20 4.97 3.25 6.81
CA VAL A 20 4.15 2.13 7.33
C VAL A 20 4.69 0.75 6.95
N TYR A 21 5.45 0.66 5.86
CA TYR A 21 5.99 -0.61 5.37
C TYR A 21 7.37 -0.96 5.96
N PHE A 22 8.05 0.01 6.56
CA PHE A 22 9.47 -0.11 6.91
C PHE A 22 9.80 0.31 8.35
N SER A 23 8.89 1.02 9.03
CA SER A 23 9.09 1.46 10.41
C SER A 23 9.16 0.25 11.35
N PRO A 24 10.25 0.06 12.11
CA PRO A 24 10.34 -1.02 13.10
C PRO A 24 9.21 -0.97 14.14
N ALA A 25 8.77 0.25 14.51
CA ALA A 25 7.67 0.42 15.45
C ALA A 25 6.34 -0.11 14.89
N VAL A 26 6.05 0.16 13.61
CA VAL A 26 4.85 -0.37 12.94
C VAL A 26 4.95 -1.89 12.76
N LEU A 27 6.13 -2.41 12.40
CA LEU A 27 6.33 -3.86 12.28
C LEU A 27 6.15 -4.59 13.61
N ALA A 28 6.60 -4.00 14.72
CA ALA A 28 6.42 -4.55 16.06
C ALA A 28 4.93 -4.68 16.46
N GLU A 29 4.04 -3.81 15.97
CA GLU A 29 2.60 -3.95 16.18
C GLU A 29 2.04 -5.21 15.51
N TYR A 30 2.52 -5.55 14.32
CA TYR A 30 2.12 -6.77 13.60
C TYR A 30 2.73 -8.03 14.24
N GLU A 31 3.96 -7.95 14.76
CA GLU A 31 4.61 -9.06 15.46
C GLU A 31 3.82 -9.51 16.70
N ARG A 32 3.17 -8.58 17.42
CA ARG A 32 2.32 -8.88 18.58
C ARG A 32 1.13 -9.78 18.26
N VAL A 33 0.70 -9.81 17.00
CA VAL A 33 -0.38 -10.69 16.52
C VAL A 33 0.15 -11.88 15.70
N GLY A 34 1.44 -12.17 15.83
CA GLY A 34 2.09 -13.33 15.20
C GLY A 34 2.51 -13.12 13.74
N ILE A 35 2.36 -11.91 13.20
CA ILE A 35 2.83 -11.57 11.84
C ILE A 35 4.31 -11.16 11.95
N THR A 36 5.20 -12.16 11.86
CA THR A 36 6.65 -11.98 12.05
C THR A 36 7.45 -12.01 10.74
N HIS A 37 6.86 -12.53 9.65
CA HIS A 37 7.56 -12.60 8.37
C HIS A 37 7.40 -11.29 7.58
N PRO A 38 8.46 -10.70 6.99
CA PRO A 38 8.39 -9.42 6.28
C PRO A 38 7.34 -9.37 5.17
N ARG A 39 7.15 -10.47 4.42
CA ARG A 39 6.13 -10.54 3.37
C ARG A 39 4.71 -10.61 3.94
N MET A 40 4.52 -11.24 5.09
CA MET A 40 3.21 -11.23 5.78
C MET A 40 2.88 -9.82 6.26
N ALA A 41 3.85 -9.12 6.86
CA ALA A 41 3.71 -7.72 7.29
C ALA A 41 3.50 -6.75 6.12
N TYR A 42 3.94 -7.10 4.91
CA TYR A 42 3.68 -6.31 3.71
C TYR A 42 2.31 -6.60 3.07
N PHE A 43 2.00 -7.87 2.82
CA PHE A 43 0.78 -8.26 2.11
C PHE A 43 -0.45 -8.09 3.00
N GLY A 44 -0.42 -8.67 4.20
CA GLY A 44 -1.57 -8.76 5.09
C GLY A 44 -2.22 -7.40 5.37
N PRO A 45 -1.54 -6.45 6.03
CA PRO A 45 -2.11 -5.14 6.35
C PRO A 45 -2.50 -4.32 5.11
N ARG A 46 -1.89 -4.58 3.94
CA ARG A 46 -2.22 -3.88 2.70
C ARG A 46 -3.43 -4.45 1.99
N SER A 47 -3.63 -5.76 2.05
CA SER A 47 -4.79 -6.46 1.47
C SER A 47 -5.97 -6.58 2.43
N ALA A 48 -5.78 -6.35 3.73
CA ALA A 48 -6.83 -6.50 4.74
C ALA A 48 -8.15 -5.74 4.42
N PRO A 49 -8.14 -4.54 3.81
CA PRO A 49 -9.39 -3.89 3.39
C PRO A 49 -10.22 -4.69 2.37
N LEU A 50 -9.61 -5.62 1.63
CA LEU A 50 -10.35 -6.52 0.72
C LEU A 50 -11.17 -7.58 1.47
N GLY A 51 -10.97 -7.72 2.79
CA GLY A 51 -11.50 -8.82 3.59
C GLY A 51 -10.65 -10.09 3.49
N GLU A 52 -11.21 -11.21 3.94
CA GLU A 52 -10.54 -12.51 3.99
C GLU A 52 -10.56 -13.20 2.62
N VAL A 53 -9.96 -12.56 1.63
CA VAL A 53 -9.93 -13.07 0.25
C VAL A 53 -8.84 -14.12 0.06
N PRO A 54 -9.03 -15.09 -0.88
CA PRO A 54 -7.99 -16.04 -1.23
C PRO A 54 -6.70 -15.38 -1.72
N ALA A 55 -5.57 -16.08 -1.55
CA ALA A 55 -4.26 -15.58 -1.97
C ALA A 55 -4.19 -15.22 -3.47
N SER A 56 -4.98 -15.87 -4.32
CA SER A 56 -5.08 -15.55 -5.75
C SER A 56 -5.65 -14.16 -6.02
N VAL A 57 -6.63 -13.72 -5.21
CA VAL A 57 -7.21 -12.37 -5.30
C VAL A 57 -6.19 -11.33 -4.88
N VAL A 58 -5.42 -11.61 -3.81
CA VAL A 58 -4.30 -10.75 -3.40
C VAL A 58 -3.23 -10.71 -4.48
N ALA A 59 -2.83 -11.84 -5.04
CA ALA A 59 -1.82 -11.89 -6.09
C ALA A 59 -2.24 -11.09 -7.33
N ALA A 60 -3.49 -11.23 -7.77
CA ALA A 60 -4.05 -10.47 -8.88
C ALA A 60 -4.01 -8.95 -8.62
N SER A 61 -4.41 -8.53 -7.42
CA SER A 61 -4.43 -7.11 -7.03
C SER A 61 -3.02 -6.53 -6.83
N PHE A 62 -2.03 -7.39 -6.58
CA PHE A 62 -0.64 -7.01 -6.38
C PHE A 62 0.22 -7.23 -7.64
N TYR A 63 -0.39 -7.68 -8.75
CA TYR A 63 0.11 -7.87 -10.12
C TYR A 63 1.57 -8.32 -10.32
N ASN A 64 2.53 -7.49 -9.93
CA ASN A 64 3.95 -7.67 -10.20
C ASN A 64 4.67 -8.61 -9.21
N PHE A 65 3.98 -9.11 -8.17
CA PHE A 65 4.52 -10.08 -7.24
C PHE A 65 4.36 -11.51 -7.77
N ASN A 66 5.35 -12.37 -7.47
CA ASN A 66 5.23 -13.79 -7.78
C ASN A 66 4.04 -14.40 -7.01
N PRO A 67 3.03 -14.95 -7.70
CA PRO A 67 1.81 -15.47 -7.06
C PRO A 67 2.09 -16.62 -6.10
N VAL A 68 3.14 -17.44 -6.34
CA VAL A 68 3.56 -18.51 -5.43
C VAL A 68 3.99 -17.91 -4.09
N LYS A 69 4.76 -16.83 -4.11
CA LYS A 69 5.21 -16.13 -2.89
C LYS A 69 4.09 -15.43 -2.15
N VAL A 70 3.02 -15.03 -2.84
CA VAL A 70 1.81 -14.52 -2.17
C VAL A 70 1.07 -15.67 -1.49
N ALA A 71 0.92 -16.80 -2.19
CA ALA A 71 0.24 -18.00 -1.68
C ALA A 71 0.93 -18.63 -0.46
N GLU A 72 2.26 -18.53 -0.34
CA GLU A 72 3.02 -18.97 0.83
C GLU A 72 2.67 -18.21 2.12
N HIS A 73 2.05 -17.03 2.03
CA HIS A 73 1.93 -16.12 3.19
C HIS A 73 0.50 -15.72 3.54
N ILE A 74 -0.34 -15.43 2.56
CA ILE A 74 -1.68 -14.91 2.82
C ILE A 74 -2.56 -15.84 3.67
N PRO A 75 -2.64 -17.16 3.41
CA PRO A 75 -3.43 -18.06 4.25
C PRO A 75 -2.98 -18.04 5.73
N ARG A 76 -1.67 -17.89 5.97
CA ARG A 76 -1.14 -17.80 7.34
C ARG A 76 -1.56 -16.50 8.02
N VAL A 77 -1.57 -15.36 7.32
CA VAL A 77 -2.03 -14.09 7.88
C VAL A 77 -3.48 -14.21 8.36
N TRP A 78 -4.38 -14.72 7.51
CA TRP A 78 -5.80 -14.86 7.85
C TRP A 78 -6.05 -15.85 8.99
N SER A 79 -5.21 -16.88 9.13
CA SER A 79 -5.27 -17.78 10.30
C SER A 79 -4.84 -17.16 11.63
N LEU A 80 -4.16 -16.01 11.59
CA LEU A 80 -3.62 -15.34 12.78
C LEU A 80 -4.55 -14.23 13.29
N ILE A 81 -5.18 -13.49 12.38
CA ILE A 81 -5.96 -12.31 12.72
C ILE A 81 -7.04 -12.03 11.66
N PRO A 82 -8.26 -11.66 12.08
CA PRO A 82 -9.28 -11.16 11.17
C PRO A 82 -8.81 -9.91 10.40
N PRO A 83 -9.17 -9.75 9.11
CA PRO A 83 -8.78 -8.58 8.32
C PRO A 83 -9.18 -7.24 8.95
N GLU A 84 -10.37 -7.14 9.54
CA GLU A 84 -10.88 -5.94 10.20
C GLU A 84 -10.04 -5.50 11.41
N ASP A 85 -9.55 -6.46 12.18
CA ASP A 85 -8.65 -6.22 13.30
C ASP A 85 -7.29 -5.77 12.78
N LEU A 86 -6.81 -6.36 11.68
CA LEU A 86 -5.54 -5.97 11.07
C LEU A 86 -5.58 -4.56 10.46
N VAL A 87 -6.72 -4.15 9.89
CA VAL A 87 -6.97 -2.76 9.47
C VAL A 87 -6.89 -1.83 10.68
N SER A 88 -7.56 -2.19 11.78
CA SER A 88 -7.57 -1.40 13.02
C SER A 88 -6.16 -1.25 13.62
N ILE A 89 -5.38 -2.34 13.66
CA ILE A 89 -3.98 -2.32 14.10
C ILE A 89 -3.14 -1.40 13.22
N ARG A 90 -3.29 -1.48 11.90
CA ARG A 90 -2.56 -0.63 10.96
C ARG A 90 -2.85 0.85 11.18
N LEU A 91 -4.12 1.22 11.37
CA LEU A 91 -4.51 2.62 11.61
C LEU A 91 -3.97 3.12 12.96
N ARG A 92 -4.05 2.31 14.01
CA ARG A 92 -3.46 2.63 15.32
C ARG A 92 -1.95 2.81 15.23
N ALA A 93 -1.25 1.88 14.60
CA ALA A 93 0.20 1.95 14.41
C ALA A 93 0.62 3.21 13.65
N VAL A 94 -0.17 3.63 12.66
CA VAL A 94 0.06 4.89 11.95
C VAL A 94 -0.13 6.07 12.90
N SER A 95 -1.25 6.14 13.62
CA SER A 95 -1.54 7.25 14.54
C SER A 95 -0.44 7.43 15.59
N GLU A 96 0.04 6.32 16.17
CA GLU A 96 1.06 6.35 17.22
C GLU A 96 2.47 6.71 16.72
N HIS A 97 2.83 6.32 15.50
CA HIS A 97 4.22 6.39 15.03
C HIS A 97 4.49 7.40 13.92
N LEU A 98 3.47 7.85 13.20
CA LEU A 98 3.60 8.81 12.10
C LEU A 98 4.21 10.16 12.54
N PRO A 99 3.80 10.79 13.67
CA PRO A 99 4.39 12.06 14.08
C PRO A 99 5.91 11.98 14.28
N ALA A 100 6.37 10.94 14.99
CA ALA A 100 7.79 10.72 15.25
C ALA A 100 8.56 10.38 13.97
N ALA A 101 7.99 9.55 13.08
CA ALA A 101 8.62 9.18 11.81
C ALA A 101 8.85 10.39 10.89
N LEU A 102 8.03 11.43 11.00
CA LEU A 102 8.13 12.66 10.20
C LEU A 102 8.77 13.84 10.93
N GLY A 103 9.18 13.66 12.19
CA GLY A 103 9.71 14.75 13.02
C GLY A 103 8.71 15.89 13.22
N LEU A 104 7.41 15.58 13.22
CA LEU A 104 6.35 16.57 13.39
C LEU A 104 6.14 16.83 14.88
N SER A 105 6.24 18.10 15.30
CA SER A 105 5.59 18.55 16.53
C SER A 105 4.08 18.55 16.28
N ALA A 106 3.31 17.83 17.10
CA ALA A 106 1.88 17.63 16.93
C ALA A 106 1.11 18.97 16.95
N ASP A 107 0.97 19.61 15.80
CA ASP A 107 0.06 20.73 15.58
C ASP A 107 -0.90 20.36 14.44
N ALA A 108 -2.03 19.80 14.84
CA ALA A 108 -3.10 19.37 13.94
C ALA A 108 -3.69 20.54 13.12
N SER A 109 -3.54 21.79 13.57
CA SER A 109 -4.05 22.95 12.82
C SER A 109 -3.36 23.12 11.46
N ARG A 110 -2.14 22.59 11.31
CA ARG A 110 -1.35 22.69 10.08
C ARG A 110 -1.73 21.68 9.00
N VAL A 111 -2.54 20.66 9.33
CA VAL A 111 -2.90 19.58 8.38
C VAL A 111 -4.35 19.63 7.93
N GLY A 112 -5.20 20.47 8.53
CA GLY A 112 -6.63 20.52 8.23
C GLY A 112 -6.94 20.76 6.74
N GLU A 113 -6.30 21.73 6.10
CA GLU A 113 -6.47 21.98 4.65
C GLU A 113 -6.02 20.77 3.83
N ALA A 114 -4.91 20.13 4.19
CA ALA A 114 -4.41 18.95 3.49
C ALA A 114 -5.37 17.76 3.64
N VAL A 115 -5.99 17.58 4.81
CA VAL A 115 -7.01 16.56 5.05
C VAL A 115 -8.20 16.78 4.12
N GLU A 116 -8.76 17.98 4.09
CA GLU A 116 -9.92 18.28 3.24
C GLU A 116 -9.63 18.10 1.75
N LEU A 117 -8.45 18.54 1.28
CA LEU A 117 -8.04 18.35 -0.10
C LEU A 117 -7.83 16.87 -0.45
N ALA A 118 -7.21 16.10 0.43
CA ALA A 118 -6.98 14.67 0.23
C ALA A 118 -8.30 13.89 0.25
N ARG A 119 -9.20 14.22 1.18
CA ARG A 119 -10.56 13.68 1.29
C ARG A 119 -11.33 13.93 0.00
N TRP A 120 -11.43 15.19 -0.43
CA TRP A 120 -12.12 15.56 -1.66
C TRP A 120 -11.56 14.81 -2.88
N ALA A 121 -10.24 14.70 -2.99
CA ALA A 121 -9.60 13.98 -4.08
C ALA A 121 -9.90 12.47 -4.04
N ALA A 122 -9.88 11.84 -2.86
CA ALA A 122 -10.18 10.43 -2.68
C ALA A 122 -11.66 10.12 -2.98
N GLU A 123 -12.59 10.93 -2.45
CA GLU A 123 -14.04 10.81 -2.69
C GLU A 123 -14.41 11.07 -4.16
N SER A 124 -13.62 11.86 -4.88
CA SER A 124 -13.83 12.14 -6.31
C SER A 124 -13.29 11.04 -7.24
N CYS A 125 -12.63 10.01 -6.70
CA CYS A 125 -12.07 8.93 -7.49
C CYS A 125 -13.16 7.99 -8.03
N ARG A 126 -12.84 7.38 -9.17
CA ARG A 126 -13.61 6.30 -9.80
C ARG A 126 -12.91 4.98 -9.52
N PHE A 127 -13.64 3.99 -9.04
CA PHE A 127 -13.06 2.75 -8.52
C PHE A 127 -13.24 1.53 -9.43
N GLU A 128 -13.86 1.71 -10.59
CA GLU A 128 -14.07 0.63 -11.56
C GLU A 128 -12.72 0.04 -12.01
N GLY A 129 -12.54 -1.27 -11.79
CA GLY A 129 -11.28 -1.96 -12.07
C GLY A 129 -10.14 -1.64 -11.09
N ARG A 130 -10.44 -1.06 -9.93
CA ARG A 130 -9.45 -0.64 -8.91
C ARG A 130 -9.74 -1.24 -7.55
N PRO A 131 -9.56 -2.57 -7.40
CA PRO A 131 -10.03 -3.29 -6.22
C PRO A 131 -9.34 -2.85 -4.92
N LEU A 132 -8.04 -2.56 -4.94
CA LEU A 132 -7.34 -2.10 -3.73
C LEU A 132 -7.78 -0.70 -3.34
N ALA A 133 -7.89 0.20 -4.32
CA ALA A 133 -8.36 1.55 -4.05
C ALA A 133 -9.79 1.56 -3.50
N ALA A 134 -10.69 0.78 -4.11
CA ALA A 134 -12.08 0.63 -3.67
C ALA A 134 -12.14 0.14 -2.23
N ALA A 135 -11.41 -0.95 -1.93
CA ALA A 135 -11.39 -1.55 -0.61
C ALA A 135 -10.86 -0.60 0.47
N HIS A 136 -9.80 0.16 0.17
CA HIS A 136 -9.29 1.16 1.11
C HIS A 136 -10.25 2.33 1.32
N ALA A 137 -11.02 2.72 0.29
CA ALA A 137 -12.00 3.81 0.40
C ALA A 137 -13.22 3.46 1.27
N GLU A 138 -13.54 2.16 1.42
CA GLU A 138 -14.60 1.68 2.31
C GLU A 138 -14.20 1.67 3.80
N VAL A 139 -12.91 1.78 4.11
CA VAL A 139 -12.44 1.83 5.50
C VAL A 139 -12.79 3.20 6.09
N GLN A 140 -13.47 3.21 7.24
CA GLN A 140 -13.79 4.46 7.94
C GLN A 140 -12.51 5.24 8.28
N PRO A 141 -12.39 6.52 7.88
CA PRO A 141 -11.25 7.35 8.23
C PRO A 141 -11.19 7.61 9.75
N PRO A 142 -10.00 7.58 10.39
CA PRO A 142 -9.85 7.91 11.80
C PRO A 142 -10.16 9.38 12.13
N ASP A 143 -10.53 9.66 13.38
CA ASP A 143 -10.79 11.04 13.84
C ASP A 143 -9.53 11.90 13.97
N ASP A 144 -8.37 11.28 14.20
CA ASP A 144 -7.09 11.99 14.25
C ASP A 144 -6.75 12.59 12.88
N PRO A 145 -6.60 13.92 12.74
CA PRO A 145 -6.42 14.56 11.43
C PRO A 145 -5.20 14.07 10.65
N LEU A 146 -4.09 13.78 11.33
CA LEU A 146 -2.87 13.32 10.65
C LEU A 146 -3.03 11.90 10.11
N THR A 147 -3.68 11.03 10.88
CA THR A 147 -4.01 9.66 10.47
C THR A 147 -5.09 9.64 9.40
N ALA A 148 -6.09 10.53 9.47
CA ALA A 148 -7.09 10.74 8.42
C ALA A 148 -6.43 11.14 7.09
N LEU A 149 -5.50 12.11 7.12
CA LEU A 149 -4.71 12.49 5.95
C LEU A 149 -3.97 11.27 5.37
N TRP A 150 -3.31 10.48 6.22
CA TRP A 150 -2.63 9.26 5.80
C TRP A 150 -3.57 8.23 5.18
N HIS A 151 -4.77 8.07 5.73
CA HIS A 151 -5.80 7.20 5.18
C HIS A 151 -6.20 7.65 3.75
N TYR A 152 -6.55 8.92 3.54
CA TYR A 152 -6.91 9.39 2.20
C TYR A 152 -5.74 9.32 1.21
N VAL A 153 -4.51 9.59 1.67
CA VAL A 153 -3.31 9.36 0.85
C VAL A 153 -3.15 7.88 0.50
N SER A 154 -3.52 6.95 1.38
CA SER A 154 -3.52 5.51 1.10
C SER A 154 -4.48 5.18 -0.05
N VAL A 155 -5.71 5.70 -0.02
CA VAL A 155 -6.71 5.53 -1.10
C VAL A 155 -6.16 6.05 -2.43
N LEU A 156 -5.63 7.28 -2.46
CA LEU A 156 -5.05 7.87 -3.67
C LEU A 156 -3.83 7.09 -4.19
N ARG A 157 -3.01 6.56 -3.28
CA ARG A 157 -1.86 5.73 -3.59
C ARG A 157 -2.29 4.43 -4.25
N GLU A 158 -3.24 3.72 -3.66
CA GLU A 158 -3.76 2.47 -4.22
C GLU A 158 -4.51 2.71 -5.53
N HIS A 159 -5.29 3.80 -5.64
CA HIS A 159 -5.92 4.22 -6.90
C HIS A 159 -4.88 4.38 -8.01
N ARG A 160 -3.78 5.07 -7.75
CA ARG A 160 -2.66 5.18 -8.72
C ARG A 160 -2.02 3.83 -9.01
N GLY A 161 -1.88 2.97 -8.01
CA GLY A 161 -1.35 1.61 -8.14
C GLY A 161 -2.17 0.75 -9.09
N ASP A 162 -3.47 0.66 -8.86
CA ASP A 162 -4.42 -0.05 -9.72
C ASP A 162 -4.43 0.54 -11.13
N GLY A 163 -4.28 1.87 -11.27
CA GLY A 163 -4.17 2.52 -12.57
C GLY A 163 -2.92 2.14 -13.35
N HIS A 164 -1.82 1.86 -12.65
CA HIS A 164 -0.61 1.35 -13.29
C HIS A 164 -0.83 -0.08 -13.79
N ILE A 165 -1.49 -0.93 -13.00
CA ILE A 165 -1.83 -2.30 -13.41
C ILE A 165 -2.72 -2.27 -14.66
N PHE A 166 -3.75 -1.42 -14.66
CA PHE A 166 -4.60 -1.23 -15.83
C PHE A 166 -3.81 -0.83 -17.07
N ALA A 167 -2.89 0.14 -16.95
CA ALA A 167 -2.05 0.56 -18.08
C ALA A 167 -1.14 -0.57 -18.59
N LEU A 168 -0.57 -1.39 -17.70
CA LEU A 168 0.24 -2.55 -18.09
C LEU A 168 -0.60 -3.56 -18.89
N GLN A 169 -1.81 -3.86 -18.41
CA GLN A 169 -2.72 -4.80 -19.06
C GLN A 169 -3.20 -4.31 -20.44
N VAL A 170 -3.50 -3.02 -20.60
CA VAL A 170 -3.87 -2.42 -21.91
C VAL A 170 -2.74 -2.50 -22.93
N HIS A 171 -1.49 -2.62 -22.47
CA HIS A 171 -0.30 -2.71 -23.32
C HIS A 171 0.32 -4.11 -23.34
N ASP A 172 -0.40 -5.13 -22.88
CA ASP A 172 0.05 -6.54 -22.85
C ASP A 172 1.40 -6.74 -22.15
N VAL A 173 1.73 -5.88 -21.17
CA VAL A 173 2.97 -5.98 -20.39
C VAL A 173 2.76 -6.85 -19.17
N ASP A 174 3.44 -7.97 -19.09
CA ASP A 174 3.27 -8.93 -18.02
C ASP A 174 3.90 -8.49 -16.67
N ALA A 175 3.67 -9.31 -15.64
CA ALA A 175 4.15 -9.06 -14.28
C ALA A 175 5.68 -9.01 -14.14
N LYS A 176 6.42 -9.69 -15.01
CA LYS A 176 7.90 -9.74 -15.01
C LYS A 176 8.46 -8.61 -15.85
N GLU A 177 7.93 -8.39 -17.05
CA GLU A 177 8.32 -7.33 -17.98
C GLU A 177 8.20 -5.94 -17.31
N CYS A 178 7.14 -5.73 -16.52
CA CYS A 178 6.93 -4.47 -15.81
C CYS A 178 8.06 -4.10 -14.83
N LEU A 179 8.85 -5.08 -14.37
CA LEU A 179 9.95 -4.86 -13.42
C LEU A 179 11.20 -4.30 -14.11
N ILE A 180 11.34 -4.52 -15.41
CA ILE A 180 12.47 -4.05 -16.23
C ILE A 180 12.28 -2.58 -16.60
N PHE A 181 11.05 -2.15 -16.91
CA PHE A 181 10.76 -0.78 -17.36
C PHE A 181 10.96 0.31 -16.30
N ARG A 182 11.14 -0.04 -15.02
CA ARG A 182 11.14 0.93 -13.92
C ARG A 182 12.42 1.77 -13.85
N ARG A 183 13.58 1.17 -14.15
CA ARG A 183 14.87 1.85 -14.35
C ARG A 183 15.79 0.97 -15.21
N PRO A 184 16.48 1.52 -16.22
CA PRO A 184 17.22 0.74 -17.20
C PRO A 184 18.57 0.18 -16.70
N ASP A 185 18.92 0.30 -15.41
CA ASP A 185 20.14 -0.31 -14.87
C ASP A 185 19.87 -1.74 -14.36
N ALA A 186 20.82 -2.64 -14.64
CA ALA A 186 20.68 -4.07 -14.37
C ALA A 186 20.60 -4.39 -12.87
N GLU A 187 21.39 -3.71 -12.05
CA GLU A 187 21.43 -3.92 -10.59
C GLU A 187 20.07 -3.57 -9.95
N THR A 188 19.49 -2.43 -10.32
CA THR A 188 18.17 -2.03 -9.83
C THR A 188 17.08 -2.98 -10.32
N SER A 189 17.13 -3.41 -11.57
CA SER A 189 16.18 -4.36 -12.15
C SER A 189 16.22 -5.70 -11.40
N GLU A 190 17.41 -6.22 -11.11
CA GLU A 190 17.59 -7.45 -10.35
C GLU A 190 17.10 -7.33 -8.91
N ARG A 191 17.47 -6.25 -8.22
CA ARG A 191 16.96 -5.99 -6.87
C ARG A 191 15.43 -5.93 -6.84
N TYR A 192 14.80 -5.31 -7.84
CA TYR A 192 13.34 -5.27 -7.92
C TYR A 192 12.75 -6.65 -8.20
N ARG A 193 13.31 -7.42 -9.14
CA ARG A 193 12.89 -8.80 -9.43
C ARG A 193 12.87 -9.66 -8.17
N ARG A 194 13.99 -9.68 -7.44
CA ARG A 194 14.13 -10.41 -6.17
C ARG A 194 13.14 -9.93 -5.10
N SER A 195 12.93 -8.61 -4.99
CA SER A 195 11.96 -8.04 -4.04
C SER A 195 10.51 -8.50 -4.30
N ARG A 196 10.18 -8.83 -5.56
CA ARG A 196 8.87 -9.36 -5.96
C ARG A 196 8.78 -10.87 -5.90
N GLY A 197 9.89 -11.57 -5.63
CA GLY A 197 9.93 -13.01 -5.46
C GLY A 197 10.13 -13.80 -6.75
N TRP A 198 10.60 -13.14 -7.81
CA TRP A 198 10.97 -13.79 -9.07
C TRP A 198 12.47 -14.12 -9.08
N GLN A 199 12.82 -15.31 -9.58
CA GLN A 199 14.21 -15.68 -9.88
C GLN A 199 14.60 -15.28 -11.31
N GLU A 200 15.85 -15.52 -11.70
CA GLU A 200 16.36 -15.14 -13.03
C GLU A 200 15.95 -16.13 -14.13
N ASP A 201 15.72 -17.37 -13.73
CA ASP A 201 15.34 -18.54 -14.51
C ASP A 201 13.82 -18.79 -14.57
N GLU A 202 13.03 -17.93 -13.93
CA GLU A 202 11.56 -17.90 -14.02
C GLU A 202 11.07 -16.84 -14.99
#